data_AF-L1KMM5-F1
#
_entry.id   AF-L1KMM5-F1
#
_cell.length_a   1.000
_cell.length_b   1.000
_cell.length_c   1.000
_cell.angle_alpha   90.00
_cell.angle_beta   90.00
_cell.angle_gamma   90.00
#
_symmetry.space_group_name_H-M   'P 1'
#
loop_
_entity.id
_entity.type
_entity.pdbx_description
1 polymer ?
#
loop_
_entity_poly.entity_id
_entity_poly.type
_entity_poly.pdbx_seq_one_letter_code
_entity_poly.pdbx_strand_id
1 'polypeptide(L)'
;MPTTTSFFTDLARTRHSPRQFLSTPLPATDIRGVLEDAQTAPSNSNTQPWNVHIVSGGARDALSNELLKAYEEDRTSPDFTSDYGEGMYRERSYQHAAIVYGARGVERSDREGRKEVILDNHYGASDES
;
A
#
# COMPACT_ATOMS: atom_id res chain seq x y z
N MET A 1 -19.14 18.04 -25.17
CA MET A 1 -19.26 16.62 -25.56
C MET A 1 -19.30 15.80 -24.28
N PRO A 2 -20.36 15.04 -23.97
CA PRO A 2 -20.29 14.11 -22.86
C PRO A 2 -19.43 12.93 -23.32
N THR A 3 -18.24 12.79 -22.75
CA THR A 3 -17.37 11.63 -23.00
C THR A 3 -17.95 10.48 -22.19
N THR A 4 -18.67 9.57 -22.84
CA THR A 4 -19.07 8.31 -22.21
C THR A 4 -17.78 7.56 -21.89
N THR A 5 -17.37 7.64 -20.63
CA THR A 5 -16.16 6.98 -20.15
C THR A 5 -16.44 5.47 -20.14
N SER A 6 -15.55 4.67 -20.71
CA SER A 6 -15.72 3.22 -20.69
C SER A 6 -15.57 2.71 -19.27
N PHE A 7 -16.22 1.58 -18.95
CA PHE A 7 -16.06 0.91 -17.65
C PHE A 7 -14.58 0.76 -17.23
N PHE A 8 -13.72 0.42 -18.19
CA PHE A 8 -12.28 0.34 -17.96
C PHE A 8 -11.67 1.68 -17.55
N THR A 9 -12.05 2.77 -18.19
CA THR A 9 -11.51 4.09 -17.88
C THR A 9 -12.00 4.58 -16.52
N ASP A 10 -13.25 4.27 -16.15
CA ASP A 10 -13.78 4.57 -14.81
C ASP A 10 -13.04 3.76 -13.74
N LEU A 11 -12.84 2.45 -13.94
CA LEU A 11 -12.07 1.59 -13.04
C LEU A 11 -10.63 2.11 -12.86
N ALA A 12 -9.95 2.44 -13.96
CA ALA A 12 -8.58 2.91 -13.93
C ALA A 12 -8.43 4.25 -13.18
N ARG A 13 -9.42 5.15 -13.29
CA ARG A 13 -9.43 6.47 -12.64
C ARG A 13 -9.85 6.43 -11.18
N THR A 14 -10.71 5.50 -10.80
CA THR A 14 -11.22 5.37 -9.42
C THR A 14 -10.24 4.65 -8.50
N ARG A 15 -9.35 3.80 -9.05
CA ARG A 15 -8.29 3.15 -8.28
C ARG A 15 -7.36 4.18 -7.64
N HIS A 16 -7.27 4.13 -6.32
CA HIS A 16 -6.35 4.90 -5.51
C HIS A 16 -5.65 3.97 -4.50
N SER A 17 -4.75 4.50 -3.69
CA SER A 17 -4.06 3.74 -2.64
C SER A 17 -4.73 4.01 -1.28
N PRO A 18 -5.73 3.21 -0.87
CA PRO A 18 -6.30 3.32 0.46
C PRO A 18 -5.25 2.97 1.51
N ARG A 19 -5.37 3.60 2.68
CA ARG A 19 -4.43 3.45 3.81
C ARG A 19 -5.11 2.94 5.08
N GLN A 20 -6.42 2.75 5.02
CA GLN A 20 -7.27 2.23 6.09
C GLN A 20 -8.34 1.36 5.44
N PHE A 21 -8.63 0.23 6.06
CA PHE A 21 -9.60 -0.76 5.58
C PHE A 21 -10.57 -1.10 6.69
N LEU A 22 -11.80 -1.48 6.32
CA LEU A 22 -12.75 -2.01 7.28
C LEU A 22 -12.29 -3.38 7.79
N SER A 23 -12.67 -3.73 9.02
CA SER A 23 -12.42 -5.06 9.61
C SER A 23 -13.23 -6.18 8.95
N THR A 24 -14.17 -5.83 8.05
CA THR A 24 -15.00 -6.78 7.31
C THR A 24 -14.15 -7.63 6.35
N PRO A 25 -14.07 -8.97 6.55
CA PRO A 25 -13.32 -9.83 5.65
C PRO A 25 -14.03 -9.97 4.30
N LEU A 26 -13.24 -10.11 3.23
CA LEU A 26 -13.76 -10.49 1.92
C LEU A 26 -14.03 -12.00 1.84
N PRO A 27 -15.06 -12.44 1.10
CA PRO A 27 -15.25 -13.84 0.78
C PRO A 27 -14.02 -14.43 0.06
N ALA A 28 -13.66 -15.66 0.40
CA ALA A 28 -12.53 -16.34 -0.24
C ALA A 28 -12.73 -16.57 -1.76
N THR A 29 -13.99 -16.61 -2.22
CA THR A 29 -14.35 -16.66 -3.64
C THR A 29 -13.95 -15.40 -4.38
N ASP A 30 -14.16 -14.24 -3.77
CA ASP A 30 -13.91 -12.94 -4.40
C ASP A 30 -12.41 -12.70 -4.52
N ILE A 31 -11.65 -13.03 -3.45
CA ILE A 31 -10.19 -12.97 -3.46
C ILE A 31 -9.64 -13.87 -4.58
N ARG A 32 -10.17 -15.10 -4.71
CA ARG A 32 -9.74 -16.03 -5.75
C ARG A 32 -10.06 -15.50 -7.15
N GLY A 33 -11.28 -15.01 -7.39
CA GLY A 33 -11.69 -14.48 -8.68
C GLY A 33 -10.77 -13.33 -9.14
N VAL A 34 -10.43 -12.40 -8.24
CA VAL A 34 -9.50 -11.30 -8.55
C VAL A 34 -8.10 -11.82 -8.93
N LEU A 35 -7.62 -12.88 -8.27
CA LEU A 35 -6.32 -13.47 -8.58
C LEU A 35 -6.33 -14.29 -9.88
N GLU A 36 -7.45 -14.90 -10.22
CA GLU A 36 -7.67 -15.54 -11.53
C GLU A 36 -7.63 -14.49 -12.64
N ASP A 37 -8.31 -13.36 -12.47
CA ASP A 37 -8.25 -12.24 -13.42
C ASP A 37 -6.82 -11.66 -13.52
N ALA A 38 -6.11 -11.50 -12.40
CA ALA A 38 -4.76 -10.95 -12.38
C ALA A 38 -3.73 -11.81 -13.14
N GLN A 39 -3.93 -13.12 -13.23
CA GLN A 39 -3.05 -14.03 -13.98
C GLN A 39 -3.06 -13.78 -15.50
N THR A 40 -4.02 -13.00 -16.00
CA THR A 40 -4.08 -12.61 -17.42
C THR A 40 -3.04 -11.55 -17.81
N ALA A 41 -2.31 -10.99 -16.83
CA ALA A 41 -1.25 -10.04 -17.10
C ALA A 41 -0.15 -10.65 -18.00
N PRO A 42 0.33 -9.95 -19.05
CA PRO A 42 1.42 -10.47 -19.86
C PRO A 42 2.73 -10.47 -19.07
N SER A 43 3.61 -11.43 -19.35
CA SER A 43 4.97 -11.51 -18.81
C SER A 43 5.97 -11.83 -19.91
N ASN A 44 7.24 -11.46 -19.72
CA ASN A 44 8.28 -11.78 -20.70
C ASN A 44 8.35 -13.31 -20.89
N SER A 45 8.27 -13.74 -22.15
CA SER A 45 8.24 -15.16 -22.54
C SER A 45 7.11 -15.97 -21.85
N ASN A 46 6.05 -15.30 -21.39
CA ASN A 46 4.94 -15.88 -20.64
C ASN A 46 5.36 -16.70 -19.39
N THR A 47 6.47 -16.30 -18.76
CA THR A 47 7.06 -17.02 -17.62
C THR A 47 6.23 -16.97 -16.35
N GLN A 48 5.32 -15.98 -16.22
CA GLN A 48 4.45 -15.80 -15.06
C GLN A 48 5.26 -15.82 -13.75
N PRO A 49 6.26 -14.92 -13.59
CA PRO A 49 7.27 -15.04 -12.53
C PRO A 49 6.72 -14.75 -11.12
N TRP A 50 5.46 -14.33 -11.01
CA TRP A 50 4.85 -13.98 -9.73
C TRP A 50 4.62 -15.21 -8.86
N ASN A 51 5.00 -15.11 -7.59
CA ASN A 51 4.61 -16.02 -6.53
C ASN A 51 3.81 -15.22 -5.49
N VAL A 52 2.55 -15.59 -5.28
CA VAL A 52 1.61 -14.81 -4.48
C VAL A 52 1.21 -15.61 -3.24
N HIS A 53 1.49 -15.06 -2.06
CA HIS A 53 1.04 -15.60 -0.78
C HIS A 53 -0.10 -14.73 -0.24
N ILE A 54 -1.24 -15.37 0.07
CA ILE A 54 -2.39 -14.70 0.68
C ILE A 54 -2.40 -15.06 2.16
N VAL A 55 -2.42 -14.05 3.02
CA VAL A 55 -2.57 -14.22 4.47
C VAL A 55 -3.87 -13.59 4.91
N SER A 56 -4.62 -14.26 5.79
CA SER A 56 -5.91 -13.79 6.29
C SER A 56 -6.13 -14.24 7.73
N GLY A 57 -7.05 -13.57 8.43
CA GLY A 57 -7.35 -13.85 9.85
C GLY A 57 -6.10 -13.84 10.72
N GLY A 58 -6.02 -14.77 11.69
CA GLY A 58 -4.94 -14.80 12.67
C GLY A 58 -3.53 -14.93 12.08
N ALA A 59 -3.35 -15.53 10.90
CA ALA A 59 -2.05 -15.57 10.23
C ALA A 59 -1.60 -14.20 9.72
N ARG A 60 -2.55 -13.39 9.21
CA ARG A 60 -2.29 -11.99 8.82
C ARG A 60 -1.96 -11.16 10.05
N ASP A 61 -2.67 -11.36 11.16
CA ASP A 61 -2.46 -10.59 12.38
C ASP A 61 -1.10 -10.93 13.01
N ALA A 62 -0.72 -12.20 13.04
CA ALA A 62 0.61 -12.64 13.46
C ALA A 62 1.72 -12.04 12.59
N LEU A 63 1.53 -11.99 11.27
CA LEU A 63 2.48 -11.36 10.36
C LEU A 63 2.60 -9.86 10.63
N SER A 64 1.48 -9.15 10.82
CA SER A 64 1.48 -7.71 11.12
C SER A 64 2.24 -7.40 12.41
N ASN A 65 2.00 -8.19 13.46
CA ASN A 65 2.69 -8.04 14.74
C ASN A 65 4.20 -8.28 14.63
N GLU A 66 4.65 -9.29 13.87
CA GLU A 66 6.08 -9.53 13.67
C GLU A 66 6.72 -8.42 12.83
N LEU A 67 6.01 -7.86 11.84
CA LEU A 67 6.50 -6.73 11.06
C LEU A 67 6.63 -5.45 11.90
N LEU A 68 5.68 -5.18 12.81
CA LEU A 68 5.75 -4.10 13.78
C LEU A 68 6.97 -4.26 14.69
N LYS A 69 7.14 -5.45 15.27
CA LYS A 69 8.28 -5.78 16.12
C LYS A 69 9.61 -5.62 15.37
N ALA A 70 9.69 -6.10 14.13
CA ALA A 70 10.88 -5.95 13.31
C ALA A 70 11.20 -4.47 13.01
N TYR A 71 10.19 -3.62 12.84
CA TYR A 71 10.37 -2.19 12.68
C TYR A 71 10.90 -1.53 13.96
N GLU A 72 10.35 -1.87 15.13
CA GLU A 72 10.79 -1.35 16.43
C GLU A 72 12.22 -1.78 16.78
N GLU A 73 12.59 -3.01 16.41
CA GLU A 73 13.93 -3.58 16.62
C GLU A 73 14.95 -3.20 15.52
N ASP A 74 14.57 -2.31 14.59
CA ASP A 74 15.38 -1.88 13.44
C ASP A 74 15.90 -3.05 12.57
N ARG A 75 15.12 -4.13 12.47
CA ARG A 75 15.40 -5.33 11.66
C ARG A 75 14.82 -5.22 10.25
N THR A 76 14.79 -4.03 9.67
CA THR A 76 14.24 -3.82 8.33
C THR A 76 15.26 -4.12 7.24
N SER A 77 14.85 -4.86 6.20
CA SER A 77 15.71 -5.22 5.06
C SER A 77 14.95 -5.12 3.74
N PRO A 78 14.60 -3.89 3.29
CA PRO A 78 13.89 -3.71 2.02
C PRO A 78 14.74 -4.23 0.86
N ASP A 79 14.12 -4.96 -0.06
CA ASP A 79 14.70 -5.47 -1.30
C ASP A 79 14.54 -4.49 -2.48
N PHE A 80 14.08 -3.26 -2.19
CA PHE A 80 13.87 -2.18 -3.14
C PHE A 80 14.61 -0.91 -2.73
N THR A 81 14.90 -0.05 -3.71
CA THR A 81 15.53 1.25 -3.46
C THR A 81 14.49 2.29 -3.07
N SER A 82 14.72 2.99 -1.95
CA SER A 82 13.89 4.12 -1.50
C SER A 82 14.32 5.48 -2.08
N ASP A 83 15.40 5.51 -2.87
CA ASP A 83 15.90 6.74 -3.48
C ASP A 83 15.18 7.05 -4.80
N TYR A 84 14.74 8.30 -4.94
CA TYR A 84 14.11 8.82 -6.15
C TYR A 84 15.11 9.55 -7.08
N GLY A 85 16.39 9.56 -6.72
CA GLY A 85 17.45 10.26 -7.44
C GLY A 85 17.26 11.79 -7.41
N GLU A 86 17.75 12.45 -8.45
CA GLU A 86 17.58 13.90 -8.63
C GLU A 86 16.46 14.24 -9.62
N GLY A 87 15.95 15.47 -9.53
CA GLY A 87 14.95 16.00 -10.45
C GLY A 87 13.51 15.75 -10.05
N MET A 88 12.62 15.63 -11.04
CA MET A 88 11.17 15.79 -10.84
C MET A 88 10.53 14.74 -9.92
N TYR A 89 11.07 13.52 -9.85
CA TYR A 89 10.49 12.47 -9.01
C TYR A 89 10.74 12.71 -7.53
N ARG A 90 11.92 13.23 -7.18
CA ARG A 90 12.24 13.67 -5.82
C ARG A 90 11.34 14.85 -5.40
N GLU A 91 11.16 15.83 -6.27
CA GLU A 91 10.26 16.97 -5.99
C GLU A 91 8.82 16.51 -5.78
N ARG A 92 8.31 15.64 -6.66
CA ARG A 92 6.97 15.06 -6.51
C ARG A 92 6.81 14.27 -5.21
N SER A 93 7.83 13.52 -4.81
CA SER A 93 7.84 12.78 -3.53
C SER A 93 7.73 13.75 -2.34
N TYR A 94 8.46 14.87 -2.36
CA TYR A 94 8.35 15.90 -1.32
C TYR A 94 6.99 16.59 -1.29
N GLN A 95 6.44 16.95 -2.43
CA GLN A 95 5.10 17.56 -2.49
C GLN A 95 4.02 16.59 -2.01
N HIS A 96 4.10 15.33 -2.45
CA HIS A 96 3.17 14.30 -1.99
C HIS A 96 3.26 14.10 -0.48
N ALA A 97 4.48 14.03 0.08
CA ALA A 97 4.67 13.96 1.52
C ALA A 97 4.05 15.20 2.22
N ALA A 98 4.33 16.41 1.76
CA ALA A 98 3.78 17.62 2.38
C ALA A 98 2.24 17.60 2.44
N ILE A 99 1.57 17.14 1.38
CA ILE A 99 0.12 16.99 1.34
C ILE A 99 -0.35 15.91 2.34
N VAL A 100 0.25 14.71 2.30
CA VAL A 100 -0.19 13.56 3.10
C VAL A 100 0.03 13.76 4.60
N TYR A 101 1.19 14.30 5.00
CA TYR A 101 1.51 14.58 6.40
C TYR A 101 0.80 15.85 6.87
N GLY A 102 0.75 16.90 6.04
CA GLY A 102 0.06 18.15 6.37
C GLY A 102 -1.44 17.98 6.60
N ALA A 103 -2.11 17.12 5.82
CA ALA A 103 -3.52 16.78 6.04
C ALA A 103 -3.78 16.09 7.40
N ARG A 104 -2.74 15.52 8.03
CA ARG A 104 -2.79 14.92 9.37
C ARG A 104 -2.22 15.82 10.46
N GLY A 105 -1.89 17.07 10.14
CA GLY A 105 -1.27 18.01 11.09
C GLY A 105 0.18 17.69 11.45
N VAL A 106 0.84 16.78 10.71
CA VAL A 106 2.22 16.36 10.99
C VAL A 106 3.19 17.23 10.20
N GLU A 107 3.98 18.03 10.91
CA GLU A 107 5.00 18.89 10.31
C GLU A 107 6.18 18.08 9.74
N ARG A 108 6.95 18.70 8.84
CA ARG A 108 8.15 18.04 8.26
C ARG A 108 9.23 17.75 9.31
N SER A 109 9.35 18.63 10.32
CA SER A 109 10.27 18.53 11.45
C SER A 109 9.84 17.50 12.49
N ASP A 110 8.55 17.14 12.54
CA ASP A 110 7.99 16.21 13.51
C ASP A 110 8.37 14.77 13.14
N ARG A 111 9.49 14.28 13.69
CA ARG A 111 9.98 12.93 13.40
C ARG A 111 9.07 11.86 13.97
N GLU A 112 8.53 12.08 15.17
CA GLU A 112 7.70 11.09 15.86
C GLU A 112 6.33 10.98 15.19
N GLY A 113 5.65 12.10 14.91
CA GLY A 113 4.37 12.05 14.20
C GLY A 113 4.50 11.45 12.79
N ARG A 114 5.64 11.65 12.12
CA ARG A 114 5.91 10.99 10.82
C ARG A 114 6.11 9.49 10.97
N LYS A 115 6.74 9.04 12.06
CA LYS A 115 6.89 7.62 12.38
C LYS A 115 5.52 6.97 12.63
N GLU A 116 4.65 7.62 13.40
CA GLU A 116 3.27 7.15 13.64
C GLU A 116 2.47 7.00 12.35
N VAL A 117 2.54 7.96 11.44
CA VAL A 117 1.87 7.88 10.13
C VAL A 117 2.38 6.71 9.28
N ILE A 118 3.68 6.37 9.38
CA ILE A 118 4.25 5.19 8.71
C ILE A 118 3.67 3.92 9.35
N LEU A 119 3.63 3.85 10.68
CA LEU A 119 3.11 2.68 11.40
C LEU A 119 1.64 2.42 11.08
N ASP A 120 0.80 3.46 11.11
CA ASP A 120 -0.61 3.38 10.73
C ASP A 120 -0.79 2.90 9.28
N ASN A 121 -0.05 3.50 8.34
CA ASN A 121 -0.16 3.20 6.92
C ASN A 121 0.29 1.77 6.53
N HIS A 122 1.37 1.27 7.14
CA HIS A 122 2.01 0.03 6.71
C HIS A 122 1.60 -1.19 7.52
N TYR A 123 1.22 -0.99 8.78
CA TYR A 123 0.97 -2.09 9.72
C TYR A 123 -0.40 -2.02 10.38
N GLY A 124 -1.22 -1.02 10.02
CA GLY A 124 -2.56 -0.84 10.60
C GLY A 124 -2.50 -0.56 12.09
N ALA A 125 -1.47 0.15 12.56
CA ALA A 125 -1.23 0.48 13.96
C ALA A 125 -2.17 1.59 14.49
N SER A 126 -3.41 1.63 14.03
CA SER A 126 -4.48 2.39 14.67
C SER A 126 -5.23 1.43 15.60
N ASP A 127 -4.86 1.45 16.88
CA ASP A 127 -5.74 0.98 17.94
C ASP A 127 -7.09 1.71 17.82
N GLU A 128 -8.18 0.96 17.90
CA GLU A 128 -9.52 1.50 18.06
C GLU A 128 -9.53 2.45 19.26
N SER A 129 -9.63 3.76 18.99
CA SER A 129 -9.95 4.80 19.98
C SER A 129 -11.44 5.13 19.93
#